data_AF-A0A673CFN8-F1
#
_entry.id   AF-A0A673CFN8-F1
#
_cell.length_a   1.000
_cell.length_b   1.000
_cell.length_c   1.000
_cell.angle_alpha   90.00
_cell.angle_beta   90.00
_cell.angle_gamma   90.00
#
_symmetry.space_group_name_H-M   'P 1'
#
loop_
_entity.id
_entity.type
_entity.pdbx_description
1 polymer ?
#
loop_
_entity_poly.entity_id
_entity_poly.type
_entity_poly.pdbx_seq_one_letter_code
_entity_poly.pdbx_strand_id
1 'polypeptide(L)'
;MNPEAEAATRAETDFYRPRSNMSAAPSSVESRLEVLESHFTWDLDLSRANSLHLRDKLMDIGTEEGNMWLGHIYNLQGYIHHQLGLVQEALQFFTRAAETFHQIRTSDSDEGPWLVVNYGNLAWLYHHLGDQAQSESYLSKVNALKTKHPTPSQDQLHPEVGAEKAWTLMKFSKDKKLLAVDLFEKAIKMQPDRVEWCTSQVLALVSAHKHSDTALDDEILDKMKIAKERDPENLYLAVRYLSLRADKEEDVKDEARELAAKILVNPVSSYNGMKAILRLYRRSVSDDEAIDLAEEALLQHPDNRYLKRCAALCYKWKIVFYKDGAVNQSTIDRAVSLLKEVIHLYPDSSLVKELDLANVYAKSNHSLPEAKEIYKKLLQRDLEPAERQMLYHQYAKYLHYDVEHYNKSLKYHMKAAEIPHESFYRTNSIKVLENTRRRGRNRMCGEIGVFLENLEESSQPASAGYQ
;
A
#
# COMPACT_ATOMS: atom_id res chain seq x y z
N MET A 1 19.95 51.17 30.40
CA MET A 1 21.32 50.64 30.24
C MET A 1 21.25 49.13 30.31
N ASN A 2 21.09 48.44 29.19
CA ASN A 2 22.14 47.68 28.49
C ASN A 2 21.43 46.93 27.32
N PRO A 3 21.74 47.22 26.04
CA PRO A 3 20.98 46.72 24.90
C PRO A 3 21.71 45.55 24.22
N GLU A 4 21.36 44.31 24.57
CA GLU A 4 21.88 43.12 23.84
C GLU A 4 21.08 41.83 24.14
N ALA A 5 19.74 41.94 24.25
CA ALA A 5 18.87 40.79 24.51
C ALA A 5 17.53 40.86 23.75
N GLU A 6 17.55 41.30 22.49
CA GLU A 6 16.33 41.54 21.69
C GLU A 6 16.47 41.06 20.24
N ALA A 7 17.01 39.84 20.03
CA ALA A 7 17.18 39.25 18.69
C ALA A 7 16.79 37.77 18.57
N ALA A 8 16.02 37.20 19.51
CA ALA A 8 15.62 35.79 19.42
C ALA A 8 14.25 35.52 20.03
N THR A 9 13.19 36.14 19.49
CA THR A 9 11.80 35.69 19.66
C THR A 9 10.91 36.48 18.70
N ARG A 10 10.78 36.01 17.45
CA ARG A 10 9.66 36.33 16.53
C ARG A 10 9.84 35.56 15.22
N ALA A 11 9.47 34.29 15.24
CA ALA A 11 9.21 33.52 14.03
C ALA A 11 8.29 32.34 14.38
N GLU A 12 7.09 32.64 14.86
CA GLU A 12 6.00 31.68 14.92
C GLU A 12 4.69 32.48 14.93
N THR A 13 3.68 31.95 14.24
CA THR A 13 2.32 32.47 14.01
C THR A 13 2.18 33.59 12.98
N ASP A 14 1.89 33.21 11.72
CA ASP A 14 0.76 33.76 10.94
C ASP A 14 0.62 33.01 9.58
N PHE A 15 -0.06 31.86 9.60
CA PHE A 15 -0.65 31.25 8.41
C PHE A 15 -2.17 31.23 8.58
N TYR A 16 -2.84 32.32 8.19
CA TYR A 16 -4.11 32.33 7.44
C TYR A 16 -4.64 33.77 7.36
N ARG A 17 -4.66 34.34 6.16
CA ARG A 17 -5.59 35.42 5.83
C ARG A 17 -5.98 35.34 4.36
N PRO A 18 -7.26 35.37 4.00
CA PRO A 18 -7.69 35.31 2.62
C PRO A 18 -7.45 36.66 1.95
N ARG A 19 -7.02 36.68 0.69
CA ARG A 19 -7.05 37.90 -0.12
C ARG A 19 -7.63 37.68 -1.51
N SER A 20 -8.65 38.49 -1.73
CA SER A 20 -9.26 38.87 -2.98
C SER A 20 -8.33 39.76 -3.82
N ASN A 21 -8.59 39.67 -5.13
CA ASN A 21 -8.29 40.55 -6.26
C ASN A 21 -6.90 40.54 -6.92
N MET A 22 -7.01 40.28 -8.24
CA MET A 22 -6.00 40.08 -9.27
C MET A 22 -5.13 41.32 -9.55
N SER A 23 -3.84 41.07 -9.74
CA SER A 23 -3.02 41.75 -10.75
C SER A 23 -1.95 40.76 -11.24
N ALA A 24 -1.80 40.62 -12.56
CA ALA A 24 -0.89 39.68 -13.19
C ALA A 24 0.58 39.99 -12.84
N ALA A 25 1.15 39.20 -11.93
CA ALA A 25 2.59 39.07 -11.73
C ALA A 25 3.14 38.00 -12.69
N PRO A 26 4.43 38.04 -13.09
CA PRO A 26 5.05 36.91 -13.77
C PRO A 26 4.85 35.66 -12.90
N SER A 27 4.32 34.59 -13.49
CA SER A 27 4.05 33.34 -12.79
C SER A 27 5.31 32.88 -12.07
N SER A 28 5.25 32.75 -10.74
CA SER A 28 6.36 32.23 -9.96
C SER A 28 6.74 30.83 -10.48
N VAL A 29 8.02 30.45 -10.37
CA VAL A 29 8.48 29.09 -10.72
C VAL A 29 7.59 28.04 -10.07
N GLU A 30 7.21 28.29 -8.82
CA GLU A 30 6.28 27.47 -8.03
C GLU A 30 4.92 27.29 -8.75
N SER A 31 4.27 28.35 -9.21
CA SER A 31 2.99 28.24 -9.95
C SER A 31 3.11 27.45 -11.26
N ARG A 32 4.30 27.42 -11.88
CA ARG A 32 4.58 26.60 -13.06
C ARG A 32 4.85 25.13 -12.70
N LEU A 33 5.41 24.87 -11.52
CA LEU A 33 5.64 23.53 -10.99
C LEU A 33 4.32 22.87 -10.53
N GLU A 34 3.41 23.65 -9.95
CA GLU A 34 2.09 23.19 -9.46
C GLU A 34 1.20 22.62 -10.58
N VAL A 35 1.37 23.09 -11.82
CA VAL A 35 0.60 22.62 -12.99
C VAL A 35 1.25 21.47 -13.74
N LEU A 36 2.40 20.96 -13.27
CA LEU A 36 3.04 19.80 -13.88
C LEU A 36 2.29 18.52 -13.54
N GLU A 37 2.34 17.54 -14.43
CA GLU A 37 1.91 16.18 -14.11
C GLU A 37 3.11 15.43 -13.52
N SER A 38 3.15 15.33 -12.19
CA SER A 38 4.25 14.75 -11.44
C SER A 38 3.74 14.11 -10.15
N HIS A 39 4.54 13.28 -9.50
CA HIS A 39 4.14 12.67 -8.22
C HIS A 39 3.95 13.73 -7.11
N PHE A 40 4.61 14.88 -7.24
CA PHE A 40 4.49 16.01 -6.32
C PHE A 40 3.13 16.73 -6.42
N THR A 41 2.44 16.60 -7.55
CA THR A 41 1.17 17.31 -7.83
C THR A 41 -0.04 16.37 -7.87
N TRP A 42 0.16 15.07 -7.65
CA TRP A 42 -0.91 14.06 -7.72
C TRP A 42 -1.66 13.80 -6.41
N ASP A 43 -1.34 14.57 -5.36
CA ASP A 43 -2.02 14.46 -4.06
C ASP A 43 -2.04 13.01 -3.55
N LEU A 44 -0.85 12.44 -3.37
CA LEU A 44 -0.68 11.03 -2.98
C LEU A 44 -0.88 10.79 -1.47
N ASP A 45 -1.06 11.86 -0.69
CA ASP A 45 -1.26 11.92 0.78
C ASP A 45 -0.70 10.71 1.55
N LEU A 46 0.63 10.74 1.75
CA LEU A 46 1.36 9.67 2.39
C LEU A 46 1.80 10.06 3.80
N SER A 47 1.30 9.31 4.80
CA SER A 47 1.96 9.27 6.10
C SER A 47 3.37 8.68 6.01
N ARG A 48 4.20 8.90 7.03
CA ARG A 48 5.57 8.37 7.05
C ARG A 48 5.55 6.85 7.09
N ALA A 49 4.69 6.23 7.91
CA ALA A 49 4.56 4.78 7.97
C ALA A 49 4.12 4.18 6.63
N ASN A 50 3.17 4.81 5.94
CA ASN A 50 2.71 4.38 4.62
C ASN A 50 3.82 4.51 3.56
N SER A 51 4.61 5.59 3.61
CA SER A 51 5.79 5.78 2.74
C SER A 51 6.81 4.65 2.89
N LEU A 52 7.14 4.28 4.13
CA LEU A 52 8.08 3.19 4.42
C LEU A 52 7.54 1.84 3.90
N HIS A 53 6.26 1.56 4.13
CA HIS A 53 5.61 0.35 3.64
C HIS A 53 5.57 0.29 2.11
N LEU A 54 5.33 1.43 1.44
CA LEU A 54 5.27 1.50 -0.01
C LEU A 54 6.68 1.36 -0.63
N ARG A 55 7.70 2.00 -0.04
CA ARG A 55 9.11 1.83 -0.42
C ARG A 55 9.48 0.35 -0.47
N ASP A 56 9.18 -0.39 0.60
CA ASP A 56 9.50 -1.81 0.69
C ASP A 56 8.71 -2.67 -0.30
N LYS A 57 7.43 -2.34 -0.54
CA LYS A 57 6.63 -3.01 -1.57
C LYS A 57 7.20 -2.79 -2.97
N LEU A 58 7.65 -1.58 -3.29
CA LEU A 58 8.23 -1.28 -4.61
C LEU A 58 9.54 -2.01 -4.81
N MET A 59 10.37 -2.11 -3.76
CA MET A 59 11.58 -2.92 -3.79
C MET A 59 11.28 -4.41 -4.01
N ASP A 60 10.20 -4.93 -3.40
CA ASP A 60 9.76 -6.32 -3.58
C ASP A 60 9.21 -6.60 -5.00
N ILE A 61 8.97 -5.60 -5.86
CA ILE A 61 8.58 -5.83 -7.27
C ILE A 61 9.77 -6.36 -8.10
N GLY A 62 11.01 -6.10 -7.68
CA GLY A 62 12.19 -6.48 -8.44
C GLY A 62 12.49 -5.55 -9.61
N THR A 63 13.65 -5.77 -10.23
CA THR A 63 14.24 -4.90 -11.27
C THR A 63 14.45 -5.64 -12.58
N GLU A 64 13.65 -6.67 -12.83
CA GLU A 64 13.82 -7.57 -13.96
C GLU A 64 13.62 -6.86 -15.29
N GLU A 65 14.50 -7.17 -16.24
CA GLU A 65 14.41 -6.70 -17.62
C GLU A 65 13.10 -7.17 -18.24
N GLY A 66 12.38 -6.26 -18.89
CA GLY A 66 11.07 -6.52 -19.49
C GLY A 66 9.86 -6.07 -18.65
N ASN A 67 10.03 -5.65 -17.39
CA ASN A 67 8.95 -4.99 -16.66
C ASN A 67 8.67 -3.59 -17.25
N MET A 68 7.59 -3.47 -18.02
CA MET A 68 7.19 -2.21 -18.66
C MET A 68 6.94 -1.06 -17.67
N TRP A 69 6.65 -1.38 -16.40
CA TRP A 69 6.42 -0.40 -15.35
C TRP A 69 7.70 0.02 -14.62
N LEU A 70 8.88 -0.52 -14.97
CA LEU A 70 10.13 -0.32 -14.22
C LEU A 70 10.53 1.16 -14.10
N GLY A 71 10.46 1.94 -15.18
CA GLY A 71 10.72 3.39 -15.12
C GLY A 71 9.76 4.12 -14.18
N HIS A 72 8.48 3.75 -14.22
CA HIS A 72 7.44 4.30 -13.35
C HIS A 72 7.63 3.88 -11.87
N ILE A 73 8.11 2.65 -11.62
CA ILE A 73 8.50 2.18 -10.28
C ILE A 73 9.62 3.07 -9.73
N TYR A 74 10.65 3.34 -10.53
CA TYR A 74 11.75 4.21 -10.11
C TYR A 74 11.30 5.65 -9.91
N ASN A 75 10.42 6.21 -10.75
CA ASN A 75 9.83 7.53 -10.50
C ASN A 75 9.11 7.58 -9.13
N LEU A 76 8.26 6.61 -8.84
CA LEU A 76 7.54 6.57 -7.57
C LEU A 76 8.50 6.33 -6.38
N GLN A 77 9.54 5.50 -6.56
CA GLN A 77 10.58 5.35 -5.54
C GLN A 77 11.30 6.67 -5.29
N GLY A 78 11.67 7.42 -6.33
CA GLY A 78 12.32 8.72 -6.18
C GLY A 78 11.45 9.69 -5.36
N TYR A 79 10.16 9.77 -5.67
CA TYR A 79 9.21 10.57 -4.90
C TYR A 79 9.13 10.13 -3.43
N ILE A 80 8.99 8.83 -3.15
CA ILE A 80 8.88 8.33 -1.77
C ILE A 80 10.17 8.59 -0.97
N HIS A 81 11.34 8.41 -1.58
CA HIS A 81 12.61 8.71 -0.91
C HIS A 81 12.72 10.21 -0.60
N HIS A 82 12.28 11.08 -1.51
CA HIS A 82 12.18 12.51 -1.24
C HIS A 82 11.26 12.80 -0.04
N GLN A 83 10.05 12.22 -0.01
CA GLN A 83 9.11 12.38 1.13
C GLN A 83 9.69 11.89 2.46
N LEU A 84 10.63 10.94 2.42
CA LEU A 84 11.33 10.43 3.60
C LEU A 84 12.57 11.27 3.99
N GLY A 85 12.90 12.32 3.22
CA GLY A 85 14.08 13.17 3.42
C GLY A 85 15.39 12.62 2.81
N LEU A 86 15.30 11.55 2.00
CA LEU A 86 16.43 10.86 1.38
C LEU A 86 16.66 11.41 -0.04
N VAL A 87 17.14 12.65 -0.11
CA VAL A 87 17.17 13.45 -1.35
C VAL A 87 18.18 12.91 -2.37
N GLN A 88 19.32 12.37 -1.93
CA GLN A 88 20.32 11.80 -2.84
C GLN A 88 19.80 10.53 -3.50
N GLU A 89 19.15 9.66 -2.73
CA GLU A 89 18.50 8.45 -3.21
C GLU A 89 17.35 8.80 -4.16
N ALA A 90 16.58 9.84 -3.84
CA ALA A 90 15.51 10.33 -4.71
C ALA A 90 16.06 10.69 -6.11
N LEU A 91 17.16 11.45 -6.17
CA LEU A 91 17.82 11.80 -7.43
C LEU A 91 18.28 10.55 -8.19
N GLN A 92 18.95 9.62 -7.51
CA GLN A 92 19.41 8.36 -8.13
C GLN A 92 18.26 7.57 -8.75
N PHE A 93 17.11 7.48 -8.07
CA PHE A 93 15.94 6.79 -8.62
C PHE A 93 15.35 7.53 -9.82
N PHE A 94 15.25 8.87 -9.80
CA PHE A 94 14.79 9.60 -10.98
C PHE A 94 15.75 9.45 -12.17
N THR A 95 17.06 9.41 -11.94
CA THR A 95 18.05 9.14 -13.00
C THR A 95 17.86 7.74 -13.58
N ARG A 96 17.75 6.72 -12.72
CA ARG A 96 17.49 5.32 -13.16
C ARG A 96 16.18 5.20 -13.93
N ALA A 97 15.15 5.95 -13.54
CA ALA A 97 13.87 5.98 -14.26
C ALA A 97 14.08 6.46 -15.71
N ALA A 98 14.79 7.58 -15.89
CA ALA A 98 15.11 8.11 -17.22
C ALA A 98 15.90 7.10 -18.07
N GLU A 99 16.98 6.53 -17.51
CA GLU A 99 17.78 5.49 -18.18
C GLU A 99 16.93 4.29 -18.59
N THR A 100 16.05 3.82 -17.71
CA THR A 100 15.14 2.70 -17.96
C THR A 100 14.17 3.03 -19.09
N PHE A 101 13.63 4.24 -19.14
CA PHE A 101 12.75 4.66 -20.22
C PHE A 101 13.46 4.64 -21.57
N HIS A 102 14.71 5.11 -21.63
CA HIS A 102 15.52 5.06 -22.85
C HIS A 102 15.83 3.62 -23.30
N GLN A 103 16.01 2.69 -22.36
CA GLN A 103 16.28 1.28 -22.67
C GLN A 103 15.03 0.54 -23.16
N ILE A 104 13.89 0.73 -22.49
CA ILE A 104 12.64 -0.01 -22.79
C ILE A 104 11.96 0.54 -24.04
N ARG A 105 12.01 1.85 -24.26
CA ARG A 105 11.36 2.49 -25.40
C ARG A 105 12.36 2.63 -26.54
N THR A 106 12.50 1.56 -27.32
CA THR A 106 13.20 1.56 -28.60
C THR A 106 12.42 2.38 -29.63
N SER A 107 12.52 3.70 -29.55
CA SER A 107 11.97 4.64 -30.54
C SER A 107 13.08 5.36 -31.29
N ASP A 108 12.79 5.82 -32.51
CA ASP A 108 13.68 6.66 -33.34
C ASP A 108 14.04 8.02 -32.69
N SER A 109 13.42 8.33 -31.55
CA SER A 109 13.61 9.54 -30.75
C SER A 109 14.07 9.14 -29.36
N ASP A 110 15.18 9.70 -28.90
CA ASP A 110 15.70 9.47 -27.54
C ASP A 110 14.70 9.93 -26.47
N GLU A 111 13.85 10.93 -26.77
CA GLU A 111 12.86 11.45 -25.83
C GLU A 111 11.42 11.29 -26.32
N GLY A 112 10.49 11.04 -25.39
CA GLY A 112 9.06 10.89 -25.67
C GLY A 112 8.19 11.26 -24.47
N PRO A 113 6.85 11.20 -24.64
CA PRO A 113 5.90 11.68 -23.64
C PRO A 113 5.93 10.90 -22.31
N TRP A 114 6.49 9.69 -22.28
CA TRP A 114 6.72 8.92 -21.05
C TRP A 114 7.76 9.54 -20.10
N LEU A 115 8.57 10.51 -20.57
CA LEU A 115 9.52 11.25 -19.72
C LEU A 115 8.90 12.46 -19.01
N VAL A 116 7.66 12.86 -19.35
CA VAL A 116 7.03 14.08 -18.81
C VAL A 116 6.97 14.06 -17.28
N VAL A 117 6.55 12.93 -16.69
CA VAL A 117 6.45 12.79 -15.24
C VAL A 117 7.83 12.75 -14.58
N ASN A 118 8.81 12.09 -15.20
CA ASN A 118 10.19 12.05 -14.70
C ASN A 118 10.82 13.45 -14.66
N TYR A 119 10.72 14.21 -15.75
CA TYR A 119 11.23 15.58 -15.81
C TYR A 119 10.46 16.51 -14.88
N GLY A 120 9.15 16.32 -14.71
CA GLY A 120 8.36 17.06 -13.72
C GLY A 120 8.83 16.78 -12.29
N ASN A 121 9.09 15.52 -11.95
CA ASN A 121 9.65 15.14 -10.66
C ASN A 121 11.05 15.77 -10.43
N LEU A 122 11.92 15.75 -11.43
CA LEU A 122 13.25 16.37 -11.35
C LEU A 122 13.17 17.90 -11.20
N ALA A 123 12.23 18.56 -11.89
CA ALA A 123 12.01 19.99 -11.74
C ALA A 123 11.63 20.37 -10.29
N TRP A 124 10.73 19.59 -9.67
CA TRP A 124 10.37 19.73 -8.26
C TRP A 124 11.54 19.43 -7.32
N LEU A 125 12.30 18.37 -7.58
CA LEU A 125 13.45 17.99 -6.76
C LEU A 125 14.51 19.11 -6.72
N TYR A 126 14.90 19.64 -7.88
CA TYR A 126 15.89 20.71 -7.96
C TYR A 126 15.38 22.02 -7.38
N HIS A 127 14.07 22.28 -7.49
CA HIS A 127 13.45 23.42 -6.82
C HIS A 127 13.61 23.34 -5.30
N HIS A 128 13.29 22.19 -4.68
CA HIS A 128 13.48 21.97 -3.24
C HIS A 128 14.95 22.03 -2.81
N LEU A 129 15.88 21.70 -3.70
CA LEU A 129 17.33 21.84 -3.47
C LEU A 129 17.83 23.29 -3.60
N GLY A 130 16.99 24.23 -4.05
CA GLY A 130 17.37 25.61 -4.32
C GLY A 130 18.12 25.83 -5.64
N ASP A 131 18.26 24.79 -6.47
CA ASP A 131 18.89 24.88 -7.79
C ASP A 131 17.84 25.32 -8.84
N GLN A 132 17.61 26.63 -8.89
CA GLN A 132 16.65 27.23 -9.81
C GLN A 132 17.03 27.00 -11.28
N ALA A 133 18.32 26.93 -11.60
CA ALA A 133 18.78 26.75 -12.98
C ALA A 133 18.41 25.35 -13.51
N GLN A 134 18.64 24.31 -12.70
CA GLN A 134 18.22 22.95 -13.05
C GLN A 134 16.70 22.81 -13.06
N SER A 135 15.99 23.38 -12.08
CA SER A 135 14.53 23.35 -12.05
C SER A 135 13.92 23.95 -13.34
N GLU A 136 14.42 25.12 -13.77
CA GLU A 136 13.99 25.78 -15.01
C GLU A 136 14.37 24.98 -16.27
N SER A 137 15.53 24.33 -16.27
CA SER A 137 15.95 23.45 -17.37
C SER A 137 14.96 22.30 -17.55
N TYR A 138 14.58 21.61 -16.48
CA TYR A 138 13.61 20.51 -16.55
C TYR A 138 12.19 21.00 -16.87
N LEU A 139 11.76 22.16 -16.36
CA LEU A 139 10.51 22.80 -16.78
C LEU A 139 10.48 23.03 -18.30
N SER A 140 11.58 23.53 -18.86
CA SER A 140 11.70 23.75 -20.30
C SER A 140 11.63 22.44 -21.08
N LYS A 141 12.25 21.37 -20.58
CA LYS A 141 12.15 20.02 -21.18
C LYS A 141 10.72 19.48 -21.16
N VAL A 142 9.99 19.63 -20.04
CA VAL A 142 8.57 19.22 -19.97
C VAL A 142 7.73 19.99 -20.99
N ASN A 143 7.94 21.30 -21.12
CA ASN A 143 7.22 22.11 -22.11
C ASN A 143 7.55 21.67 -23.55
N ALA A 144 8.82 21.41 -23.85
CA ALA A 144 9.23 20.91 -25.17
C ALA A 144 8.54 19.58 -25.52
N LEU A 145 8.46 18.64 -24.58
CA LEU A 145 7.74 17.37 -24.77
C LEU A 145 6.25 17.57 -25.00
N LYS A 146 5.60 18.44 -24.20
CA LYS A 146 4.17 18.77 -24.37
C LYS A 146 3.89 19.43 -25.73
N THR A 147 4.78 20.28 -26.22
CA THR A 147 4.65 20.89 -27.56
C THR A 147 4.86 19.89 -28.69
N LYS A 148 5.83 18.97 -28.55
CA LYS A 148 6.11 17.92 -29.54
C LYS A 148 5.02 16.85 -29.59
N HIS A 149 4.35 16.59 -28.46
CA HIS A 149 3.31 15.58 -28.30
C HIS A 149 2.03 16.21 -27.72
N PRO A 150 1.33 17.06 -28.50
CA PRO A 150 0.15 17.76 -28.01
C PRO A 150 -1.00 16.78 -27.71
N THR A 151 -1.78 17.09 -26.70
CA THR A 151 -2.99 16.34 -26.35
C THR A 151 -4.16 16.77 -27.24
N PRO A 152 -5.14 15.88 -27.51
CA PRO A 152 -6.30 16.23 -28.35
C PRO A 152 -7.17 17.36 -27.79
N SER A 153 -7.13 17.56 -26.47
CA SER A 153 -7.82 18.66 -25.78
C SER A 153 -7.06 19.07 -24.52
N GLN A 154 -7.28 20.30 -24.05
CA GLN A 154 -6.60 20.85 -22.87
C GLN A 154 -6.93 20.10 -21.58
N ASP A 155 -8.13 19.48 -21.50
CA ASP A 155 -8.59 18.74 -20.32
C ASP A 155 -8.14 17.26 -20.32
N GLN A 156 -7.42 16.82 -21.35
CA GLN A 156 -6.97 15.44 -21.48
C GLN A 156 -5.46 15.32 -21.28
N LEU A 157 -5.07 14.31 -20.51
CA LEU A 157 -3.67 13.91 -20.37
C LEU A 157 -3.20 13.16 -21.62
N HIS A 158 -1.91 13.28 -21.93
CA HIS A 158 -1.28 12.38 -22.88
C HIS A 158 -1.39 10.93 -22.34
N PRO A 159 -1.72 9.92 -23.16
CA PRO A 159 -2.02 8.57 -22.69
C PRO A 159 -0.92 7.95 -21.81
N GLU A 160 0.36 8.11 -22.15
CA GLU A 160 1.49 7.66 -21.32
C GLU A 160 1.51 8.31 -19.92
N VAL A 161 1.24 9.62 -19.82
CA VAL A 161 1.18 10.36 -18.55
C VAL A 161 -0.04 9.91 -17.74
N GLY A 162 -1.19 9.74 -18.41
CA GLY A 162 -2.41 9.22 -17.79
C GLY A 162 -2.23 7.80 -17.25
N ALA A 163 -1.53 6.94 -17.99
CA ALA A 163 -1.24 5.56 -17.59
C ALA A 163 -0.29 5.50 -16.39
N GLU A 164 0.77 6.33 -16.34
CA GLU A 164 1.65 6.42 -15.16
C GLU A 164 0.89 6.91 -13.92
N LYS A 165 0.06 7.96 -14.08
CA LYS A 165 -0.79 8.47 -13.00
C LYS A 165 -1.72 7.38 -12.49
N ALA A 166 -2.39 6.67 -13.39
CA ALA A 166 -3.27 5.56 -13.05
C ALA A 166 -2.53 4.43 -12.30
N TRP A 167 -1.40 3.98 -12.84
CA TRP A 167 -0.58 2.93 -12.23
C TRP A 167 -0.05 3.31 -10.85
N THR A 168 0.23 4.60 -10.64
CA THR A 168 0.61 5.12 -9.33
C THR A 168 -0.59 5.07 -8.39
N LEU A 169 -1.71 5.68 -8.77
CA LEU A 169 -2.91 5.81 -7.95
C LEU A 169 -3.53 4.48 -7.53
N MET A 170 -3.42 3.42 -8.34
CA MET A 170 -3.92 2.09 -7.98
C MET A 170 -3.24 1.46 -6.75
N LYS A 171 -2.13 2.03 -6.27
CA LYS A 171 -1.42 1.59 -5.04
C LYS A 171 -1.99 2.19 -3.75
N PHE A 172 -2.88 3.18 -3.86
CA PHE A 172 -3.35 4.01 -2.74
C PHE A 172 -4.76 3.63 -2.28
N SER A 173 -5.55 4.58 -1.76
CA SER A 173 -6.89 4.38 -1.21
C SER A 173 -7.88 3.78 -2.23
N LYS A 174 -9.06 3.36 -1.77
CA LYS A 174 -10.12 2.85 -2.65
C LYS A 174 -10.49 3.89 -3.72
N ASP A 175 -10.66 5.14 -3.32
CA ASP A 175 -11.08 6.20 -4.24
C ASP A 175 -10.00 6.52 -5.28
N LYS A 176 -8.72 6.55 -4.87
CA LYS A 176 -7.60 6.70 -5.80
C LYS A 176 -7.50 5.50 -6.77
N LYS A 177 -7.84 4.28 -6.33
CA LYS A 177 -7.94 3.11 -7.25
C LYS A 177 -9.06 3.27 -8.28
N LEU A 178 -10.22 3.79 -7.90
CA LEU A 178 -11.32 4.04 -8.84
C LEU A 178 -10.94 5.13 -9.84
N LEU A 179 -10.30 6.21 -9.37
CA LEU A 179 -9.74 7.23 -10.26
C LEU A 179 -8.68 6.66 -11.21
N ALA A 180 -7.88 5.69 -10.76
CA ALA A 180 -6.94 4.99 -11.63
C ALA A 180 -7.66 4.22 -12.75
N VAL A 181 -8.79 3.56 -12.46
CA VAL A 181 -9.59 2.87 -13.48
C VAL A 181 -10.03 3.84 -14.57
N ASP A 182 -10.57 5.00 -14.20
CA ASP A 182 -11.02 6.04 -15.14
C ASP A 182 -9.87 6.60 -16.00
N LEU A 183 -8.70 6.80 -15.40
CA LEU A 183 -7.51 7.28 -16.11
C LEU A 183 -7.00 6.25 -17.11
N PHE A 184 -6.95 4.96 -16.73
CA PHE A 184 -6.63 3.90 -17.67
C PHE A 184 -7.67 3.82 -18.80
N GLU A 185 -8.98 3.96 -18.52
CA GLU A 185 -10.00 3.95 -19.58
C GLU A 185 -9.76 5.03 -20.63
N LYS A 186 -9.40 6.24 -20.18
CA LYS A 186 -9.07 7.36 -21.08
C LYS A 186 -7.82 7.06 -21.90
N ALA A 187 -6.76 6.51 -21.28
CA ALA A 187 -5.53 6.17 -21.96
C ALA A 187 -5.72 5.05 -23.01
N ILE A 188 -6.44 3.97 -22.65
CA ILE A 188 -6.73 2.83 -23.52
C ILE A 188 -7.59 3.25 -24.72
N LYS A 189 -8.54 4.17 -24.54
CA LYS A 189 -9.32 4.73 -25.66
C LYS A 189 -8.44 5.41 -26.71
N MET A 190 -7.31 6.00 -26.31
CA MET A 190 -6.36 6.63 -27.22
C MET A 190 -5.34 5.65 -27.81
N GLN A 191 -4.93 4.63 -27.04
CA GLN A 191 -3.98 3.58 -27.47
C GLN A 191 -4.48 2.20 -27.00
N PRO A 192 -5.38 1.55 -27.77
CA PRO A 192 -6.07 0.32 -27.35
C PRO A 192 -5.21 -0.94 -27.44
N ASP A 193 -4.05 -0.85 -28.07
CA ASP A 193 -3.06 -1.91 -28.26
C ASP A 193 -2.19 -2.15 -27.02
N ARG A 194 -2.21 -1.25 -26.03
CA ARG A 194 -1.47 -1.37 -24.78
C ARG A 194 -2.13 -2.38 -23.83
N VAL A 195 -1.75 -3.65 -24.00
CA VAL A 195 -2.28 -4.79 -23.24
C VAL A 195 -2.08 -4.62 -21.73
N GLU A 196 -0.92 -4.12 -21.31
CA GLU A 196 -0.56 -4.00 -19.92
C GLU A 196 -1.35 -2.91 -19.19
N TRP A 197 -1.83 -1.90 -19.93
CA TRP A 197 -2.75 -0.89 -19.40
C TRP A 197 -4.12 -1.50 -19.15
N CYS A 198 -4.61 -2.33 -20.06
CA CYS A 198 -5.84 -3.09 -19.88
C CYS A 198 -5.74 -4.02 -18.65
N THR A 199 -4.63 -4.75 -18.52
CA THR A 199 -4.38 -5.60 -17.35
C THR A 199 -4.34 -4.78 -16.05
N SER A 200 -3.61 -3.67 -16.04
CA SER A 200 -3.47 -2.81 -14.85
C SER A 200 -4.80 -2.19 -14.42
N GLN A 201 -5.63 -1.77 -15.39
CA GLN A 201 -6.98 -1.27 -15.14
C GLN A 201 -7.86 -2.31 -14.44
N VAL A 202 -7.91 -3.53 -14.99
CA VAL A 202 -8.70 -4.61 -14.42
C VAL A 202 -8.21 -4.96 -13.01
N LEU A 203 -6.88 -5.02 -12.80
CA LEU A 203 -6.31 -5.24 -11.48
C LEU A 203 -6.65 -4.12 -10.48
N ALA A 204 -6.66 -2.86 -10.92
CA ALA A 204 -7.09 -1.72 -10.10
C ALA A 204 -8.56 -1.85 -9.69
N LEU A 205 -9.44 -2.20 -10.64
CA LEU A 205 -10.87 -2.40 -10.43
C LEU A 205 -11.14 -3.51 -9.39
N VAL A 206 -10.54 -4.69 -9.57
CA VAL A 206 -10.70 -5.81 -8.63
C VAL A 206 -10.13 -5.45 -7.26
N SER A 207 -9.03 -4.71 -7.22
CA SER A 207 -8.41 -4.25 -5.96
C SER A 207 -9.28 -3.25 -5.19
N ALA A 208 -10.03 -2.38 -5.89
CA ALA A 208 -10.97 -1.44 -5.28
C ALA A 208 -12.17 -2.13 -4.62
N HIS A 209 -12.57 -3.30 -5.13
CA HIS A 209 -13.71 -4.08 -4.65
C HIS A 209 -13.36 -5.18 -3.64
N LYS A 210 -12.09 -5.27 -3.20
CA LYS A 210 -11.63 -6.34 -2.30
C LYS A 210 -12.39 -6.45 -0.96
N HIS A 211 -13.02 -5.36 -0.52
CA HIS A 211 -13.73 -5.27 0.76
C HIS A 211 -15.21 -4.89 0.60
N SER A 212 -15.77 -4.99 -0.61
CA SER A 212 -17.22 -4.85 -0.78
C SER A 212 -17.91 -6.17 -0.41
N ASP A 213 -18.97 -6.09 0.40
CA ASP A 213 -19.81 -7.24 0.76
C ASP A 213 -20.65 -7.75 -0.43
N THR A 214 -20.67 -7.01 -1.54
CA THR A 214 -21.26 -7.43 -2.81
C THR A 214 -20.34 -8.43 -3.50
N ALA A 215 -20.87 -9.61 -3.82
CA ALA A 215 -20.24 -10.56 -4.74
C ALA A 215 -19.71 -9.78 -5.95
N LEU A 216 -18.45 -10.02 -6.32
CA LEU A 216 -17.86 -9.38 -7.49
C LEU A 216 -18.71 -9.71 -8.70
N ASP A 217 -19.19 -8.65 -9.37
CA ASP A 217 -20.11 -8.71 -10.50
C ASP A 217 -19.57 -9.65 -11.60
N ASP A 218 -20.46 -10.40 -12.26
CA ASP A 218 -20.15 -11.21 -13.44
C ASP A 218 -19.44 -10.37 -14.50
N GLU A 219 -19.78 -9.07 -14.60
CA GLU A 219 -19.10 -8.12 -15.49
C GLU A 219 -17.60 -8.00 -15.20
N ILE A 220 -17.18 -7.99 -13.94
CA ILE A 220 -15.76 -7.89 -13.56
C ILE A 220 -15.03 -9.17 -13.97
N LEU A 221 -15.66 -10.33 -13.79
CA LEU A 221 -15.09 -11.61 -14.20
C LEU A 221 -14.92 -11.72 -15.70
N ASP A 222 -15.88 -11.22 -16.49
CA ASP A 222 -15.77 -11.17 -17.95
C ASP A 222 -14.63 -10.25 -18.38
N LYS A 223 -14.51 -9.05 -17.78
CA LYS A 223 -13.38 -8.14 -18.03
C LYS A 223 -12.04 -8.81 -17.69
N MET A 224 -11.96 -9.55 -16.59
CA MET A 224 -10.76 -10.31 -16.22
C MET A 224 -10.43 -11.43 -17.20
N LYS A 225 -11.45 -12.17 -17.66
CA LYS A 225 -11.27 -13.23 -18.64
C LYS A 225 -10.70 -12.67 -19.94
N ILE A 226 -11.28 -11.59 -20.47
CA ILE A 226 -10.81 -10.90 -21.68
C ILE A 226 -9.38 -10.39 -21.50
N ALA A 227 -9.08 -9.75 -20.37
CA ALA A 227 -7.72 -9.26 -20.10
C ALA A 227 -6.70 -10.40 -20.00
N LYS A 228 -7.05 -11.52 -19.36
CA LYS A 228 -6.19 -12.71 -19.26
C LYS A 228 -5.94 -13.35 -20.62
N GLU A 229 -6.93 -13.38 -21.51
CA GLU A 229 -6.78 -13.89 -22.87
C GLU A 229 -5.87 -12.99 -23.73
N ARG A 230 -5.87 -11.67 -23.47
CA ARG A 230 -4.98 -10.71 -24.13
C ARG A 230 -3.56 -10.68 -23.55
N ASP A 231 -3.41 -10.99 -22.27
CA ASP A 231 -2.16 -10.95 -21.52
C ASP A 231 -1.85 -12.31 -20.85
N PRO A 232 -1.60 -13.38 -21.63
CA PRO A 232 -1.45 -14.74 -21.09
C PRO A 232 -0.21 -14.91 -20.20
N GLU A 233 0.80 -14.06 -20.37
CA GLU A 233 2.05 -14.10 -19.59
C GLU A 233 1.90 -13.45 -18.20
N ASN A 234 0.81 -12.71 -17.96
CA ASN A 234 0.55 -12.10 -16.67
C ASN A 234 -0.01 -13.11 -15.66
N LEU A 235 0.90 -13.88 -15.07
CA LEU A 235 0.56 -14.91 -14.08
C LEU A 235 -0.16 -14.33 -12.86
N TYR A 236 0.12 -13.09 -12.47
CA TYR A 236 -0.61 -12.43 -11.39
C TYR A 236 -2.10 -12.26 -11.72
N LEU A 237 -2.43 -11.76 -12.91
CA LEU A 237 -3.82 -11.66 -13.37
C LEU A 237 -4.47 -13.04 -13.46
N ALA A 238 -3.77 -14.04 -14.00
CA ALA A 238 -4.27 -15.41 -14.11
C ALA A 238 -4.64 -16.00 -12.72
N VAL A 239 -3.78 -15.84 -11.72
CA VAL A 239 -4.05 -16.30 -10.35
C VAL A 239 -5.19 -15.52 -9.71
N ARG A 240 -5.28 -14.20 -9.96
CA ARG A 240 -6.39 -13.38 -9.43
C ARG A 240 -7.71 -13.78 -10.05
N TYR A 241 -7.75 -14.08 -11.35
CA TYR A 241 -8.94 -14.59 -12.03
C TYR A 241 -9.37 -15.94 -11.44
N LEU A 242 -8.41 -16.86 -11.29
CA LEU A 242 -8.66 -18.18 -10.69
C LEU A 242 -9.14 -18.07 -9.24
N SER A 243 -8.60 -17.11 -8.50
CA SER A 243 -9.00 -16.83 -7.12
C SER A 243 -10.46 -16.39 -6.98
N LEU A 244 -11.03 -15.72 -7.98
CA LEU A 244 -12.43 -15.31 -7.97
C LEU A 244 -13.36 -16.43 -8.42
N ARG A 245 -12.93 -17.27 -9.38
CA ARG A 245 -13.66 -18.50 -9.74
C ARG A 245 -13.76 -19.44 -8.53
N ALA A 246 -12.69 -19.57 -7.75
CA ALA A 246 -12.72 -20.31 -6.49
C ALA A 246 -13.73 -19.74 -5.47
N ASP A 247 -13.87 -18.41 -5.40
CA ASP A 247 -14.85 -17.75 -4.53
C ASP A 247 -16.31 -18.01 -4.99
N LYS A 248 -16.50 -18.44 -6.25
CA LYS A 248 -17.76 -18.95 -6.81
C LYS A 248 -17.91 -20.47 -6.69
N GLU A 249 -17.10 -21.10 -5.85
CA GLU A 249 -17.13 -22.55 -5.59
C GLU A 249 -16.78 -23.43 -6.81
N GLU A 250 -16.12 -22.86 -7.82
CA GLU A 250 -15.54 -23.66 -8.91
C GLU A 250 -14.31 -24.44 -8.43
N ASP A 251 -14.14 -25.68 -8.89
CA ASP A 251 -12.92 -26.44 -8.64
C ASP A 251 -11.78 -25.95 -9.54
N VAL A 252 -10.77 -25.37 -8.91
CA VAL A 252 -9.64 -24.72 -9.58
C VAL A 252 -8.29 -25.33 -9.20
N LYS A 253 -8.29 -26.48 -8.50
CA LYS A 253 -7.07 -27.04 -7.88
C LYS A 253 -5.99 -27.35 -8.90
N ASP A 254 -6.34 -28.01 -10.00
CA ASP A 254 -5.37 -28.42 -11.01
C ASP A 254 -4.82 -27.21 -11.78
N GLU A 255 -5.67 -26.27 -12.16
CA GLU A 255 -5.26 -24.98 -12.74
C GLU A 255 -4.33 -24.20 -11.80
N ALA A 256 -4.59 -24.24 -10.49
CA ALA A 256 -3.74 -23.58 -9.49
C ALA A 256 -2.36 -24.26 -9.39
N ARG A 257 -2.28 -25.58 -9.53
CA ARG A 257 -1.00 -26.32 -9.57
C ARG A 257 -0.20 -26.00 -10.82
N GLU A 258 -0.85 -25.95 -11.98
CA GLU A 258 -0.20 -25.54 -13.23
C GLU A 258 0.34 -24.10 -13.15
N LEU A 259 -0.45 -23.16 -12.61
CA LEU A 259 -0.01 -21.78 -12.44
C LEU A 259 1.13 -21.68 -11.42
N ALA A 260 1.10 -22.43 -10.32
CA ALA A 260 2.18 -22.44 -9.34
C ALA A 260 3.51 -22.89 -9.96
N ALA A 261 3.50 -23.96 -10.76
CA ALA A 261 4.69 -24.43 -11.47
C ALA A 261 5.27 -23.36 -12.40
N LYS A 262 4.41 -22.63 -13.13
CA LYS A 262 4.84 -21.49 -13.98
C LYS A 262 5.42 -20.34 -13.16
N ILE A 263 4.83 -20.03 -12.00
CA ILE A 263 5.31 -18.95 -11.11
C ILE A 263 6.69 -19.28 -10.54
N LEU A 264 6.96 -20.55 -10.21
CA LEU A 264 8.24 -20.97 -9.64
C LEU A 264 9.42 -20.80 -10.61
N VAL A 265 9.21 -21.05 -11.90
CA VAL A 265 10.27 -20.90 -12.91
C VAL A 265 10.45 -19.45 -13.38
N ASN A 266 9.47 -18.59 -13.12
CA ASN A 266 9.56 -17.18 -13.46
C ASN A 266 10.47 -16.44 -12.48
N PRO A 267 11.18 -15.40 -12.94
CA PRO A 267 11.95 -14.54 -12.07
C PRO A 267 11.16 -14.02 -10.84
N VAL A 268 11.86 -13.94 -9.70
CA VAL A 268 11.21 -13.72 -8.40
C VAL A 268 10.83 -12.27 -8.20
N SER A 269 9.52 -12.03 -8.18
CA SER A 269 8.95 -10.70 -8.03
C SER A 269 7.65 -10.73 -7.24
N SER A 270 7.31 -9.65 -6.53
CA SER A 270 5.97 -9.49 -5.97
C SER A 270 4.87 -9.34 -7.02
N TYR A 271 5.23 -9.05 -8.28
CA TYR A 271 4.34 -9.02 -9.43
C TYR A 271 4.18 -10.38 -10.13
N ASN A 272 4.97 -11.40 -9.81
CA ASN A 272 4.86 -12.69 -10.49
C ASN A 272 3.64 -13.54 -10.05
N GLY A 273 2.95 -13.15 -8.97
CA GLY A 273 1.79 -13.89 -8.47
C GLY A 273 2.04 -14.73 -7.22
N MET A 274 3.27 -14.88 -6.73
CA MET A 274 3.62 -15.78 -5.60
C MET A 274 2.67 -15.64 -4.39
N LYS A 275 2.54 -14.43 -3.85
CA LYS A 275 1.66 -14.20 -2.70
C LYS A 275 0.17 -14.43 -3.02
N ALA A 276 -0.24 -14.26 -4.27
CA ALA A 276 -1.61 -14.53 -4.69
C ALA A 276 -1.87 -16.04 -4.76
N ILE A 277 -0.93 -16.82 -5.32
CA ILE A 277 -1.11 -18.26 -5.49
C ILE A 277 -1.07 -18.97 -4.14
N LEU A 278 -0.20 -18.53 -3.22
CA LEU A 278 -0.17 -19.04 -1.84
C LEU A 278 -1.49 -18.81 -1.09
N ARG A 279 -2.18 -17.68 -1.32
CA ARG A 279 -3.52 -17.45 -0.77
C ARG A 279 -4.57 -18.36 -1.39
N LEU A 280 -4.45 -18.64 -2.69
CA LEU A 280 -5.36 -19.54 -3.39
C LEU A 280 -5.19 -20.97 -2.86
N TYR A 281 -3.96 -21.46 -2.74
CA TYR A 281 -3.64 -22.77 -2.16
C TYR A 281 -4.24 -22.93 -0.77
N ARG A 282 -4.05 -21.95 0.11
CA ARG A 282 -4.64 -21.98 1.45
C ARG A 282 -6.17 -22.12 1.43
N ARG A 283 -6.85 -21.46 0.50
CA ARG A 283 -8.33 -21.46 0.43
C ARG A 283 -8.90 -22.70 -0.26
N SER A 284 -8.24 -23.16 -1.32
CA SER A 284 -8.79 -24.13 -2.27
C SER A 284 -8.09 -25.49 -2.24
N VAL A 285 -6.91 -25.59 -1.63
CA VAL A 285 -6.06 -26.78 -1.61
C VAL A 285 -5.79 -27.22 -0.16
N SER A 286 -4.80 -26.64 0.50
CA SER A 286 -4.51 -26.81 1.93
C SER A 286 -3.48 -25.77 2.42
N ASP A 287 -3.40 -25.56 3.74
CA ASP A 287 -2.32 -24.76 4.35
C ASP A 287 -0.94 -25.43 4.18
N ASP A 288 -0.89 -26.77 4.15
CA ASP A 288 0.35 -27.54 4.00
C ASP A 288 0.95 -27.40 2.61
N GLU A 289 0.16 -27.61 1.55
CA GLU A 289 0.64 -27.41 0.17
C GLU A 289 1.04 -25.96 -0.09
N ALA A 290 0.40 -24.98 0.59
CA ALA A 290 0.82 -23.59 0.52
C ALA A 290 2.19 -23.35 1.19
N ILE A 291 2.50 -24.07 2.28
CA ILE A 291 3.82 -23.99 2.92
C ILE A 291 4.87 -24.68 2.06
N ASP A 292 4.58 -25.86 1.53
CA ASP A 292 5.49 -26.62 0.66
C ASP A 292 5.87 -25.79 -0.57
N LEU A 293 4.89 -25.17 -1.24
CA LEU A 293 5.14 -24.27 -2.37
C LEU A 293 6.01 -23.06 -1.98
N ALA A 294 5.79 -22.47 -0.81
CA ALA A 294 6.57 -21.32 -0.35
C ALA A 294 8.01 -21.71 0.03
N GLU A 295 8.20 -22.87 0.65
CA GLU A 295 9.52 -23.40 1.00
C GLU A 295 10.28 -23.87 -0.26
N GLU A 296 9.61 -24.43 -1.26
CA GLU A 296 10.20 -24.76 -2.56
C GLU A 296 10.73 -23.51 -3.26
N ALA A 297 9.93 -22.44 -3.33
CA ALA A 297 10.39 -21.17 -3.87
C ALA A 297 11.61 -20.60 -3.10
N LEU A 298 11.59 -20.73 -1.78
CA LEU A 298 12.68 -20.25 -0.91
C LEU A 298 13.94 -21.11 -1.06
N LEU A 299 13.81 -22.41 -1.30
CA LEU A 299 14.95 -23.31 -1.59
C LEU A 299 15.67 -22.89 -2.89
N GLN A 300 14.92 -22.46 -3.91
CA GLN A 300 15.51 -21.97 -5.17
C GLN A 300 16.17 -20.60 -5.01
N HIS A 301 15.64 -19.74 -4.14
CA HIS A 301 16.12 -18.37 -3.93
C HIS A 301 16.21 -18.00 -2.44
N PRO A 302 17.17 -18.58 -1.69
CA PRO A 302 17.20 -18.51 -0.22
C PRO A 302 17.41 -17.11 0.34
N ASP A 303 18.06 -16.21 -0.40
CA ASP A 303 18.32 -14.84 0.03
C ASP A 303 17.20 -13.86 -0.31
N ASN A 304 16.17 -14.30 -1.03
CA ASN A 304 15.10 -13.41 -1.47
C ASN A 304 14.19 -12.99 -0.30
N ARG A 305 14.25 -11.72 0.09
CA ARG A 305 13.47 -11.18 1.22
C ARG A 305 11.96 -11.31 1.05
N TYR A 306 11.46 -11.19 -0.17
CA TYR A 306 10.03 -11.28 -0.46
C TYR A 306 9.51 -12.72 -0.31
N LEU A 307 10.30 -13.72 -0.73
CA LEU A 307 9.94 -15.13 -0.52
C LEU A 307 9.98 -15.52 0.97
N LYS A 308 10.98 -15.06 1.74
CA LYS A 308 10.98 -15.22 3.20
C LYS A 308 9.72 -14.64 3.83
N ARG A 309 9.29 -13.46 3.37
CA ARG A 309 8.04 -12.82 3.81
C ARG A 309 6.79 -13.62 3.41
N CYS A 310 6.78 -14.26 2.26
CA CYS A 310 5.70 -15.15 1.80
C CYS A 310 5.64 -16.44 2.63
N ALA A 311 6.77 -17.12 2.84
CA ALA A 311 6.85 -18.32 3.67
C ALA A 311 6.42 -18.04 5.12
N ALA A 312 6.95 -16.98 5.74
CA ALA A 312 6.55 -16.54 7.08
C ALA A 312 5.03 -16.31 7.19
N LEU A 313 4.41 -15.80 6.12
CA LEU A 313 2.98 -15.55 6.06
C LEU A 313 2.16 -16.85 5.97
N CYS A 314 2.61 -17.84 5.20
CA CYS A 314 1.98 -19.17 5.13
C CYS A 314 2.02 -19.87 6.49
N TYR A 315 3.17 -19.90 7.16
CA TYR A 315 3.29 -20.45 8.50
C TYR A 315 2.38 -19.73 9.51
N LYS A 316 2.36 -18.40 9.47
CA LYS A 316 1.46 -17.61 10.33
C LYS A 316 0.00 -17.95 10.07
N TRP A 317 -0.38 -18.17 8.81
CA TRP A 317 -1.75 -18.54 8.48
C TRP A 317 -2.14 -19.89 9.07
N LYS A 318 -1.29 -20.90 8.89
CA LYS A 318 -1.46 -22.21 9.51
C LYS A 318 -1.58 -22.04 11.02
N ILE A 319 -0.57 -21.50 11.70
CA ILE A 319 -0.52 -21.44 13.17
C ILE A 319 -1.69 -20.66 13.80
N VAL A 320 -2.02 -19.48 13.27
CA VAL A 320 -2.97 -18.58 13.93
C VAL A 320 -4.43 -18.91 13.62
N PHE A 321 -4.70 -19.50 12.46
CA PHE A 321 -6.08 -19.78 12.02
C PHE A 321 -6.44 -21.27 12.01
N TYR A 322 -5.51 -22.15 12.38
CA TYR A 322 -5.80 -23.57 12.56
C TYR A 322 -6.82 -23.79 13.67
N LYS A 323 -7.87 -24.56 13.37
CA LYS A 323 -8.98 -24.83 14.29
C LYS A 323 -8.87 -26.18 14.98
N ASP A 324 -8.09 -27.12 14.45
CA ASP A 324 -8.18 -28.54 14.80
C ASP A 324 -6.85 -29.12 15.31
N GLY A 325 -6.49 -28.85 16.57
CA GLY A 325 -5.40 -29.54 17.26
C GLY A 325 -4.15 -28.70 17.53
N ALA A 326 -3.18 -29.32 18.21
CA ALA A 326 -1.92 -28.67 18.56
C ALA A 326 -0.99 -28.60 17.33
N VAL A 327 -0.45 -27.41 17.05
CA VAL A 327 0.56 -27.24 16.00
C VAL A 327 1.92 -27.72 16.51
N ASN A 328 2.62 -28.50 15.69
CA ASN A 328 3.95 -29.02 16.03
C ASN A 328 4.93 -27.89 16.36
N GLN A 329 5.72 -28.05 17.42
CA GLN A 329 6.68 -27.03 17.86
C GLN A 329 7.69 -26.67 16.76
N SER A 330 8.13 -27.63 15.93
CA SER A 330 9.01 -27.37 14.78
C SER A 330 8.42 -26.39 13.75
N THR A 331 7.10 -26.43 13.55
CA THR A 331 6.38 -25.51 12.66
C THR A 331 6.39 -24.09 13.26
N ILE A 332 6.21 -23.98 14.57
CA ILE A 332 6.29 -22.71 15.29
C ILE A 332 7.71 -22.16 15.24
N ASP A 333 8.72 -22.98 15.50
CA ASP A 333 10.13 -22.58 15.48
C ASP A 333 10.56 -22.08 14.09
N ARG A 334 10.13 -22.77 13.03
CA ARG A 334 10.37 -22.33 11.65
C ARG A 334 9.69 -20.99 11.36
N ALA A 335 8.44 -20.82 11.77
CA ALA A 335 7.70 -19.57 11.63
C ALA A 335 8.39 -18.41 12.36
N VAL A 336 8.82 -18.64 13.59
CA VAL A 336 9.54 -17.66 14.43
C VAL A 336 10.86 -17.26 13.78
N SER A 337 11.64 -18.22 13.27
CA SER A 337 12.91 -17.96 12.56
C SER A 337 12.67 -17.04 11.36
N LEU A 338 11.74 -17.42 10.48
CA LEU A 338 11.42 -16.64 9.28
C LEU A 338 10.89 -15.25 9.62
N LEU A 339 10.02 -15.13 10.63
CA LEU A 339 9.50 -13.83 11.07
C LEU A 339 10.59 -12.91 11.62
N LYS A 340 11.54 -13.43 12.40
CA LYS A 340 12.70 -12.65 12.88
C LYS A 340 13.59 -12.19 11.74
N GLU A 341 13.88 -13.05 10.77
CA GLU A 341 14.61 -12.68 9.56
C GLU A 341 13.89 -11.57 8.78
N VAL A 342 12.58 -11.71 8.58
CA VAL A 342 11.78 -10.70 7.87
C VAL A 342 11.73 -9.38 8.66
N ILE A 343 11.63 -9.39 9.99
CA ILE A 343 11.71 -8.15 10.78
C ILE A 343 13.06 -7.45 10.55
N HIS A 344 14.15 -8.20 10.48
CA HIS A 344 15.48 -7.66 10.20
C HIS A 344 15.62 -7.09 8.78
N LEU A 345 15.02 -7.75 7.78
CA LEU A 345 15.07 -7.34 6.37
C LEU A 345 14.15 -6.14 6.04
N TYR A 346 13.21 -5.81 6.93
CA TYR A 346 12.22 -4.73 6.77
C TYR A 346 12.17 -3.85 8.03
N PRO A 347 13.31 -3.25 8.46
CA PRO A 347 13.42 -2.63 9.78
C PRO A 347 12.39 -1.51 10.01
N ASP A 348 12.17 -0.66 8.99
CA ASP A 348 11.30 0.51 9.08
C ASP A 348 9.80 0.19 8.89
N SER A 349 9.45 -1.02 8.42
CA SER A 349 8.07 -1.43 8.14
C SER A 349 7.67 -2.74 8.84
N SER A 350 8.37 -3.05 9.93
CA SER A 350 8.31 -4.34 10.63
C SER A 350 7.10 -4.55 11.54
N LEU A 351 6.33 -3.51 11.90
CA LEU A 351 5.27 -3.58 12.92
C LEU A 351 4.30 -4.75 12.71
N VAL A 352 3.82 -4.94 11.48
CA VAL A 352 2.89 -6.03 11.16
C VAL A 352 3.55 -7.39 11.40
N LYS A 353 4.85 -7.52 11.14
CA LYS A 353 5.61 -8.76 11.34
C LYS A 353 5.95 -8.99 12.81
N GLU A 354 6.21 -7.94 13.58
CA GLU A 354 6.33 -8.03 15.05
C GLU A 354 5.02 -8.50 15.70
N LEU A 355 3.88 -7.99 15.22
CA LEU A 355 2.55 -8.45 15.63
C LEU A 355 2.28 -9.90 15.20
N ASP A 356 2.67 -10.28 13.97
CA ASP A 356 2.58 -11.66 13.52
C ASP A 356 3.42 -12.59 14.42
N LEU A 357 4.64 -12.17 14.80
CA LEU A 357 5.52 -12.90 15.71
C LEU A 357 4.91 -13.07 17.11
N ALA A 358 4.36 -12.01 17.68
CA ALA A 358 3.67 -12.09 18.97
C ALA A 358 2.48 -13.06 18.93
N ASN A 359 1.69 -13.03 17.85
CA ASN A 359 0.55 -13.92 17.66
C ASN A 359 0.98 -15.38 17.45
N VAL A 360 2.08 -15.63 16.75
CA VAL A 360 2.64 -16.99 16.61
C VAL A 360 3.11 -17.52 17.96
N TYR A 361 3.83 -16.72 18.74
CA TYR A 361 4.26 -17.12 20.08
C TYR A 361 3.09 -17.42 21.02
N ALA A 362 2.00 -16.64 20.92
CA ALA A 362 0.78 -16.85 21.72
C ALA A 362 0.11 -18.21 21.48
N LYS A 363 0.35 -18.85 20.33
CA LYS A 363 -0.17 -20.18 19.99
C LYS A 363 0.73 -21.33 20.42
N SER A 364 1.91 -21.06 20.95
CA SER A 364 2.78 -22.08 21.56
C SER A 364 2.47 -22.22 23.05
N ASN A 365 2.34 -23.46 23.52
CA ASN A 365 2.14 -23.76 24.95
C ASN A 365 3.31 -23.30 25.84
N HIS A 366 4.49 -23.02 25.27
CA HIS A 366 5.69 -22.67 26.02
C HIS A 366 6.15 -21.23 25.81
N SER A 367 5.55 -20.48 24.87
CA SER A 367 6.06 -19.16 24.44
C SER A 367 5.13 -17.97 24.74
N LEU A 368 4.16 -18.16 25.64
CA LEU A 368 3.25 -17.10 26.05
C LEU A 368 3.97 -15.89 26.72
N PRO A 369 5.02 -16.08 27.54
CA PRO A 369 5.81 -14.98 28.09
C PRO A 369 6.46 -14.09 27.01
N GLU A 370 6.97 -14.69 25.94
CA GLU A 370 7.59 -14.01 24.79
C GLU A 370 6.57 -13.16 24.05
N ALA A 371 5.38 -13.70 23.78
CA ALA A 371 4.27 -12.95 23.19
C ALA A 371 3.94 -11.71 24.03
N LYS A 372 3.82 -11.90 25.36
CA LYS A 372 3.51 -10.82 26.30
C LYS A 372 4.58 -9.73 26.31
N GLU A 373 5.86 -10.10 26.25
CA GLU A 373 6.98 -9.15 26.24
C GLU A 373 7.03 -8.35 24.93
N ILE A 374 6.77 -8.99 23.77
CA ILE A 374 6.66 -8.27 22.50
C ILE A 374 5.52 -7.26 22.56
N TYR A 375 4.32 -7.68 22.97
CA TYR A 375 3.19 -6.74 23.09
C TYR A 375 3.48 -5.60 24.06
N LYS A 376 4.14 -5.86 25.19
CA LYS A 376 4.54 -4.82 26.15
C LYS A 376 5.47 -3.78 25.50
N LYS A 377 6.47 -4.22 24.73
CA LYS A 377 7.38 -3.32 23.99
C LYS A 377 6.63 -2.52 22.93
N LEU A 378 5.79 -3.17 22.13
CA LEU A 378 5.01 -2.50 21.09
C LEU A 378 4.07 -1.44 21.66
N LEU A 379 3.45 -1.69 22.81
CA LEU A 379 2.55 -0.74 23.49
C LEU A 379 3.25 0.53 23.99
N GLN A 380 4.58 0.53 24.11
CA GLN A 380 5.38 1.68 24.50
C GLN A 380 5.94 2.45 23.30
N ARG A 381 5.86 1.88 22.09
CA ARG A 381 6.40 2.48 20.88
C ARG A 381 5.54 3.65 20.45
N ASP A 382 6.19 4.72 19.99
CA ASP A 382 5.48 5.80 19.34
C ASP A 382 5.05 5.36 17.93
N LEU A 383 3.75 5.43 17.68
CA LEU A 383 3.09 4.92 16.48
C LEU A 383 2.10 5.94 15.98
N GLU A 384 2.03 6.05 14.64
CA GLU A 384 0.99 6.83 13.95
C GLU A 384 -0.42 6.31 14.33
N PRO A 385 -1.47 7.16 14.23
CA PRO A 385 -2.83 6.79 14.64
C PRO A 385 -3.32 5.45 14.10
N ALA A 386 -3.14 5.19 12.80
CA ALA A 386 -3.55 3.94 12.16
C ALA A 386 -2.83 2.71 12.72
N GLU A 387 -1.51 2.81 12.91
CA GLU A 387 -0.66 1.75 13.46
C GLU A 387 -1.02 1.47 14.93
N ARG A 388 -1.30 2.52 15.71
CA ARG A 388 -1.73 2.40 17.11
C ARG A 388 -3.09 1.72 17.24
N GLN A 389 -4.05 2.06 16.38
CA GLN A 389 -5.34 1.37 16.32
C GLN A 389 -5.17 -0.12 15.96
N MET A 390 -4.30 -0.45 14.99
CA MET A 390 -3.98 -1.83 14.65
C MET A 390 -3.39 -2.60 15.84
N LEU A 391 -2.41 -2.02 16.54
CA LEU A 391 -1.80 -2.62 17.72
C LEU A 391 -2.83 -2.88 18.82
N TYR A 392 -3.65 -1.89 19.17
CA TYR A 392 -4.68 -2.04 20.19
C TYR A 392 -5.72 -3.10 19.80
N HIS A 393 -6.15 -3.13 18.54
CA HIS A 393 -7.06 -4.15 18.04
C HIS A 393 -6.45 -5.56 18.15
N GLN A 394 -5.20 -5.76 17.71
CA GLN A 394 -4.55 -7.07 17.79
C GLN A 394 -4.28 -7.49 19.24
N TYR A 395 -3.84 -6.56 20.09
CA TYR A 395 -3.63 -6.85 21.51
C TYR A 395 -4.94 -7.19 22.23
N ALA A 396 -6.04 -6.52 21.88
CA ALA A 396 -7.36 -6.86 22.40
C ALA A 396 -7.77 -8.29 22.02
N LYS A 397 -7.49 -8.72 20.78
CA LYS A 397 -7.74 -10.11 20.35
C LYS A 397 -6.86 -11.11 21.10
N TYR A 398 -5.56 -10.83 21.23
CA TYR A 398 -4.65 -11.66 22.03
C TYR A 398 -5.14 -11.82 23.47
N LEU A 399 -5.53 -10.72 24.12
CA LEU A 399 -6.09 -10.76 25.47
C LEU A 399 -7.37 -11.59 25.56
N HIS A 400 -8.21 -11.57 24.52
CA HIS A 400 -9.46 -12.31 24.51
C HIS A 400 -9.25 -13.80 24.29
N TYR A 401 -8.51 -14.17 23.24
CA TYR A 401 -8.44 -15.55 22.75
C TYR A 401 -7.30 -16.36 23.36
N ASP A 402 -6.20 -15.72 23.76
CA ASP A 402 -4.98 -16.44 24.19
C ASP A 402 -4.69 -16.26 25.68
N VAL A 403 -5.23 -15.22 26.32
CA VAL A 403 -5.04 -14.94 27.77
C VAL A 403 -6.35 -14.97 28.56
N GLU A 404 -7.51 -14.98 27.90
CA GLU A 404 -8.85 -14.97 28.53
C GLU A 404 -9.13 -13.76 29.45
N HIS A 405 -8.45 -12.64 29.21
CA HIS A 405 -8.65 -11.37 29.92
C HIS A 405 -9.71 -10.51 29.23
N TYR A 406 -10.95 -10.99 29.20
CA TYR A 406 -12.07 -10.40 28.44
C TYR A 406 -12.32 -8.91 28.69
N ASN A 407 -12.35 -8.48 29.96
CA ASN A 407 -12.60 -7.07 30.28
C ASN A 407 -11.43 -6.17 29.83
N LYS A 408 -10.19 -6.65 29.95
CA LYS A 408 -9.02 -5.91 29.48
C LYS A 408 -9.03 -5.80 27.96
N SER A 409 -9.44 -6.86 27.26
CA SER A 409 -9.64 -6.85 25.81
C SER A 409 -10.60 -5.73 25.38
N LEU A 410 -11.76 -5.62 26.02
CA LEU A 410 -12.76 -4.58 25.72
C LEU A 410 -12.19 -3.16 25.93
N LYS A 411 -11.40 -2.93 26.98
CA LYS A 411 -10.72 -1.64 27.19
C LYS A 411 -9.78 -1.28 26.04
N TYR A 412 -9.08 -2.24 25.45
CA TYR A 412 -8.22 -1.97 24.30
C TYR A 412 -9.00 -1.76 23.01
N HIS A 413 -10.16 -2.40 22.84
CA HIS A 413 -11.08 -2.04 21.76
C HIS A 413 -11.60 -0.61 21.90
N MET A 414 -11.91 -0.15 23.12
CA MET A 414 -12.28 1.25 23.37
C MET A 414 -11.13 2.19 23.01
N LYS A 415 -9.89 1.90 23.45
CA LYS A 415 -8.71 2.70 23.07
C LYS A 415 -8.47 2.77 21.56
N ALA A 416 -8.75 1.69 20.83
CA ALA A 416 -8.66 1.70 19.36
C ALA A 416 -9.76 2.57 18.73
N ALA A 417 -10.98 2.51 19.27
CA ALA A 417 -12.13 3.27 18.79
C ALA A 417 -12.03 4.79 19.09
N GLU A 418 -11.39 5.14 20.22
CA GLU A 418 -11.20 6.50 20.72
C GLU A 418 -10.30 7.35 19.82
N ILE A 419 -9.31 6.73 19.15
CA ILE A 419 -8.43 7.45 18.21
C ILE A 419 -9.27 7.92 17.01
N PRO A 420 -9.35 9.23 16.72
CA PRO A 420 -10.21 9.79 15.67
C PRO A 420 -9.55 9.67 14.29
N HIS A 421 -9.29 8.44 13.86
CA HIS A 421 -8.73 8.12 12.55
C HIS A 421 -9.56 7.01 11.89
N GLU A 422 -10.07 7.28 10.68
CA GLU A 422 -10.90 6.35 9.93
C GLU A 422 -10.04 5.15 9.48
N SER A 423 -10.25 3.98 10.08
CA SER A 423 -9.52 2.77 9.70
C SER A 423 -10.36 1.51 9.92
N PHE A 424 -10.01 0.45 9.19
CA PHE A 424 -10.60 -0.87 9.37
C PHE A 424 -10.55 -1.33 10.84
N TYR A 425 -9.45 -1.06 11.54
CA TYR A 425 -9.26 -1.49 12.93
C TYR A 425 -10.15 -0.71 13.90
N ARG A 426 -10.40 0.57 13.62
CA ARG A 426 -11.35 1.40 14.37
C ARG A 426 -12.77 0.86 14.20
N THR A 427 -13.24 0.74 12.96
CA THR A 427 -14.59 0.25 12.64
C THR A 427 -14.83 -1.14 13.22
N ASN A 428 -13.86 -2.05 13.11
CA ASN A 428 -13.99 -3.40 13.65
C ASN A 428 -14.05 -3.39 15.18
N SER A 429 -13.23 -2.57 15.85
CA SER A 429 -13.28 -2.44 17.32
C SER A 429 -14.62 -1.87 17.79
N ILE A 430 -15.19 -0.88 17.11
CA ILE A 430 -16.55 -0.36 17.38
C ILE A 430 -17.58 -1.49 17.24
N LYS A 431 -17.56 -2.24 16.14
CA LYS A 431 -18.47 -3.39 15.93
C LYS A 431 -18.36 -4.44 17.04
N VAL A 432 -17.15 -4.72 17.54
CA VAL A 432 -16.97 -5.66 18.67
C VAL A 432 -17.63 -5.11 19.95
N LEU A 433 -17.48 -3.81 20.23
CA LEU A 433 -18.08 -3.14 21.39
C LEU A 433 -19.62 -3.12 21.29
N GLU A 434 -20.17 -2.75 20.14
CA GLU A 434 -21.61 -2.76 19.86
C GLU A 434 -22.21 -4.16 20.05
N ASN A 435 -21.57 -5.19 19.48
CA ASN A 435 -22.00 -6.58 19.63
C ASN A 435 -21.95 -7.04 21.09
N THR A 436 -20.95 -6.61 21.85
CA THR A 436 -20.83 -6.91 23.28
C THR A 436 -21.94 -6.25 24.07
N ARG A 437 -22.22 -4.96 23.81
CA ARG A 437 -23.34 -4.21 24.41
C ARG A 437 -24.66 -4.89 24.11
N ARG A 438 -24.93 -5.23 22.85
CA ARG A 438 -26.17 -5.88 22.40
C ARG A 438 -26.43 -7.23 23.07
N ARG A 439 -25.38 -8.01 23.36
CA ARG A 439 -25.52 -9.30 24.07
C ARG A 439 -25.88 -9.13 25.55
N GLY A 440 -25.54 -8.01 26.19
CA GLY A 440 -25.95 -7.66 27.55
C GLY A 440 -25.39 -8.53 28.68
N ARG A 441 -24.50 -9.49 28.39
CA ARG A 441 -23.98 -10.47 29.37
C ARG A 441 -22.69 -10.01 30.06
N ASN A 442 -22.02 -8.99 29.54
CA ASN A 442 -20.72 -8.54 30.06
C ASN A 442 -20.91 -7.42 31.10
N ARG A 443 -20.14 -7.46 32.19
CA ARG A 443 -20.21 -6.43 33.26
C ARG A 443 -19.84 -5.03 32.76
N MET A 444 -19.08 -4.92 31.67
CA MET A 444 -18.70 -3.66 31.05
C MET A 444 -19.77 -3.07 30.12
N CYS A 445 -20.93 -3.72 29.94
CA CYS A 445 -21.96 -3.22 29.00
C CYS A 445 -22.40 -1.76 29.29
N GLY A 446 -22.46 -1.35 30.55
CA GLY A 446 -22.77 0.04 30.92
C GLY A 446 -21.68 1.03 30.50
N GLU A 447 -20.42 0.74 30.82
CA GLU A 447 -19.25 1.56 30.43
C GLU A 447 -19.12 1.67 28.90
N ILE A 448 -19.35 0.56 28.19
CA ILE A 448 -19.35 0.53 26.73
C ILE A 448 -20.50 1.38 26.16
N GLY A 449 -21.67 1.35 26.77
CA GLY A 449 -22.82 2.16 26.36
C GLY A 449 -22.49 3.65 26.35
N VAL A 450 -22.04 4.16 27.50
CA VAL A 450 -21.63 5.57 27.67
C VAL A 450 -20.52 5.94 26.70
N PHE A 451 -19.52 5.06 26.51
CA PHE A 451 -18.44 5.31 25.58
C PHE A 451 -18.91 5.43 24.12
N LEU A 452 -19.80 4.55 23.66
CA LEU A 452 -20.33 4.61 22.30
C LEU A 452 -21.20 5.84 22.07
N GLU A 453 -22.01 6.24 23.05
CA GLU A 453 -22.80 7.48 23.00
C GLU A 453 -21.90 8.71 22.84
N ASN A 454 -20.84 8.83 23.65
CA ASN A 454 -19.87 9.91 23.54
C ASN A 454 -19.15 9.93 22.18
N LEU A 455 -18.85 8.76 21.61
CA LEU A 455 -18.27 8.66 20.27
C LEU A 455 -19.22 9.19 19.19
N GLU A 456 -20.51 8.89 19.29
CA GLU A 456 -21.54 9.38 18.35
C GLU A 456 -21.69 10.91 18.47
N GLU A 457 -21.75 11.45 19.69
CA GLU A 457 -21.84 12.90 19.94
C GLU A 457 -20.61 13.65 19.41
N SER A 458 -19.41 13.12 19.62
CA SER A 458 -18.16 13.70 19.09
C SER A 458 -18.02 13.60 17.56
N SER A 459 -18.83 12.75 16.92
CA SER A 459 -18.83 12.55 15.45
C SER A 459 -19.88 13.41 14.74
N GLN A 460 -20.80 14.06 15.46
CA GLN A 460 -21.75 15.01 14.88
C GLN A 460 -21.05 16.37 14.68
N PRO A 461 -21.13 16.99 13.49
CA PRO A 461 -20.66 18.37 13.34
C PRO A 461 -21.50 19.25 14.28
N ALA A 462 -20.82 20.04 15.10
CA ALA A 462 -21.46 20.99 16.01
C ALA A 462 -22.52 21.77 15.22
N SER A 463 -23.80 21.50 15.52
CA SER A 463 -24.87 22.35 15.02
C SER A 463 -24.59 23.74 15.56
N ALA A 464 -24.22 24.66 14.67
CA ALA A 464 -24.11 26.05 15.00
C ALA A 464 -25.49 26.49 15.49
N GLY A 465 -25.63 26.61 16.81
CA GLY A 465 -26.79 27.20 17.45
C GLY A 465 -26.89 28.65 17.00
N TYR A 466 -27.74 28.90 16.01
CA TYR A 466 -28.35 30.21 15.84
C TYR A 466 -29.57 30.25 16.76
N GLN A 467 -29.40 30.91 17.91
CA GLN A 467 -30.46 31.66 18.55
C GLN A 467 -30.12 33.13 18.48
#